data_AF-A0A0N6ZM82-F1
#
_entry.id   AF-A0A0N6ZM82-F1
#
_cell.length_a   1.000
_cell.length_b   1.000
_cell.length_c   1.000
_cell.angle_alpha   90.00
_cell.angle_beta   90.00
_cell.angle_gamma   90.00
#
_symmetry.space_group_name_H-M   'P 1'
#
loop_
_entity.id
_entity.type
_entity.pdbx_description
1 polymer ?
#
loop_
_entity_poly.entity_id
_entity_poly.type
_entity_poly.pdbx_seq_one_letter_code
_entity_poly.pdbx_strand_id
1 'polypeptide(L)'
;MSARTWRPDGPGSFQAPAGVRAVRDNRGRLWTRNTTRWTCNGSHWIRWRVLVADHGPVTEAPVHPAQRATSSTLPTSGRPR
;
A
#
# COMPACT_ATOMS: atom_id res chain seq x y z
N MET A 1 15.35 2.70 -7.11
CA MET A 1 15.17 3.18 -5.72
C MET A 1 15.10 1.96 -4.83
N SER A 2 16.04 1.79 -3.90
CA SER A 2 16.01 0.67 -2.95
C SER A 2 14.77 0.79 -2.05
N ALA A 3 13.97 -0.26 -1.97
CA ALA A 3 12.80 -0.27 -1.09
C ALA A 3 13.27 -0.12 0.36
N ARG A 4 12.75 0.90 1.07
CA ARG A 4 13.09 1.13 2.48
C ARG A 4 12.26 0.19 3.35
N THR A 5 12.88 -0.44 4.35
CA THR A 5 12.17 -1.31 5.30
C THR A 5 12.28 -0.74 6.71
N TRP A 6 11.14 -0.66 7.40
CA TRP A 6 11.02 -0.16 8.77
C TRP A 6 10.68 -1.30 9.72
N ARG A 7 11.46 -1.41 10.80
CA ARG A 7 11.29 -2.41 11.86
C ARG A 7 10.62 -1.79 13.08
N PRO A 8 9.88 -2.56 13.90
CA PRO A 8 9.28 -2.10 15.16
C PRO A 8 10.29 -1.37 16.06
N ASP A 9 11.47 -1.96 16.23
CA ASP A 9 12.54 -1.45 17.10
C ASP A 9 13.56 -0.59 16.34
N GLY A 10 13.27 -0.25 15.08
CA GLY A 10 14.19 0.47 14.19
C GLY A 10 13.92 1.98 14.12
N PRO A 11 14.91 2.76 13.65
CA PRO A 11 14.70 4.19 13.38
C PRO A 11 13.56 4.41 12.37
N GLY A 12 12.69 5.36 12.66
CA GLY A 12 11.50 5.64 11.85
C GLY A 12 10.28 4.78 12.19
N SER A 13 10.28 4.04 13.30
CA SER A 13 9.10 3.29 13.78
C SER A 13 7.97 4.19 14.31
N PHE A 14 8.29 5.37 14.86
CA PHE A 14 7.29 6.28 15.45
C PHE A 14 6.46 7.05 14.42
N GLN A 15 7.09 7.51 13.33
CA GLN A 15 6.44 8.33 12.31
C GLN A 15 6.89 7.95 10.90
N ALA A 16 5.93 7.94 9.97
CA ALA A 16 6.18 7.67 8.57
C ALA A 16 7.12 8.73 7.98
N PRO A 17 8.22 8.34 7.31
CA PRO A 17 9.07 9.29 6.61
C PRO A 17 8.31 10.07 5.54
N ALA A 18 8.82 11.26 5.22
CA ALA A 18 8.27 12.07 4.13
C ALA A 18 8.36 11.31 2.79
N GLY A 19 7.29 11.39 1.99
CA GLY A 19 7.21 10.71 0.69
C GLY A 19 6.64 9.29 0.73
N VAL A 20 6.60 8.63 1.89
CA VAL A 20 6.05 7.28 2.00
C VAL A 20 4.53 7.35 1.96
N ARG A 21 3.93 6.73 0.93
CA ARG A 21 2.48 6.69 0.70
C ARG A 21 1.90 5.27 0.71
N ALA A 22 2.73 4.27 0.47
CA ALA A 22 2.33 2.87 0.50
C ALA A 22 3.44 2.01 1.09
N VAL A 23 3.06 1.02 1.90
CA VAL A 23 3.97 0.04 2.49
C VAL A 23 3.32 -1.34 2.46
N ARG A 24 4.15 -2.38 2.40
CA ARG A 24 3.74 -3.77 2.57
C ARG A 24 4.20 -4.28 3.92
N ASP A 25 3.31 -4.95 4.64
CA ASP A 25 3.70 -5.66 5.86
C ASP A 25 4.38 -7.00 5.57
N ASN A 26 4.86 -7.66 6.61
CA ASN A 26 5.48 -8.99 6.50
C ASN A 26 4.51 -10.08 5.99
N ARG A 27 3.20 -9.83 6.06
CA ARG A 27 2.16 -10.71 5.51
C ARG A 27 1.81 -10.38 4.06
N GLY A 28 2.49 -9.41 3.45
CA GLY A 28 2.27 -8.97 2.08
C GLY A 28 1.05 -8.06 1.88
N ARG A 29 0.37 -7.62 2.95
CA ARG A 29 -0.78 -6.71 2.84
C ARG A 29 -0.29 -5.32 2.48
N LEU A 30 -0.95 -4.69 1.52
CA LEU A 30 -0.68 -3.31 1.12
C LEU A 30 -1.40 -2.36 2.07
N TRP A 31 -0.64 -1.49 2.73
CA TRP A 31 -1.13 -0.40 3.53
C TRP A 31 -0.90 0.91 2.78
N THR A 32 -1.95 1.69 2.61
CA THR A 32 -1.91 3.01 1.97
C THR A 32 -2.13 4.10 2.98
N ARG A 33 -1.49 5.24 2.75
CA ARG A 33 -1.54 6.41 3.63
C ARG A 33 -2.66 7.36 3.21
N ASN A 34 -3.45 7.81 4.18
CA ASN A 34 -4.30 8.98 4.08
C ASN A 34 -3.94 9.95 5.20
N THR A 35 -3.44 11.14 4.86
CA THR A 35 -2.91 12.14 5.80
C THR A 35 -1.88 11.54 6.78
N THR A 36 -2.26 11.24 8.02
CA THR A 36 -1.41 10.65 9.08
C THR A 36 -1.79 9.21 9.42
N ARG A 37 -2.84 8.67 8.80
CA ARG A 37 -3.38 7.32 9.06
C ARG A 37 -3.12 6.38 7.89
N TRP A 38 -3.16 5.08 8.20
CA TRP A 38 -2.88 4.00 7.28
C TRP A 38 -4.03 3.01 7.26
N THR A 39 -4.35 2.48 6.09
CA THR A 39 -5.39 1.47 5.91
C THR A 39 -4.95 0.41 4.90
N CYS A 40 -5.41 -0.83 5.08
CA CYS A 40 -5.20 -1.90 4.10
C CYS A 40 -6.45 -2.25 3.30
N ASN A 41 -7.64 -1.86 3.78
CA ASN A 41 -8.93 -2.19 3.17
C ASN A 41 -9.85 -0.97 2.94
N GLY A 42 -9.46 0.23 3.39
CA GLY A 42 -10.25 1.44 3.30
C GLY A 42 -11.17 1.70 4.50
N SER A 43 -11.44 0.69 5.34
CA SER A 43 -12.41 0.78 6.44
C SER A 43 -11.73 0.94 7.81
N HIS A 44 -10.60 0.27 8.01
CA HIS A 44 -9.85 0.32 9.27
C HIS A 44 -8.63 1.22 9.14
N TRP A 45 -8.49 2.17 10.06
CA TRP A 45 -7.44 3.17 10.05
C TRP A 45 -6.58 3.08 11.30
N ILE A 46 -5.27 2.93 11.11
CA ILE A 46 -4.30 2.90 12.21
C ILE A 46 -3.21 3.96 12.02
N ARG A 47 -2.49 4.27 13.10
CA ARG A 47 -1.32 5.17 13.04
C ARG A 47 -0.08 4.41 12.60
N TRP A 48 0.90 5.12 12.03
CA TRP A 48 2.17 4.52 11.59
C TRP A 48 2.85 3.68 12.67
N ARG A 49 2.99 4.20 13.91
CA ARG A 49 3.64 3.42 14.98
C ARG A 49 2.96 2.06 15.22
N VAL A 50 1.63 2.03 15.15
CA VAL A 50 0.83 0.82 15.39
C VAL A 50 1.01 -0.14 14.22
N LEU A 51 1.02 0.39 12.99
CA LEU A 51 1.32 -0.39 11.81
C LEU A 51 2.70 -1.06 11.89
N VAL A 52 3.74 -0.31 12.25
CA VAL A 52 5.10 -0.86 12.35
C VAL A 52 5.22 -1.80 13.55
N ALA A 53 4.59 -1.51 14.69
CA ALA A 53 4.63 -2.36 15.88
C ALA A 53 3.87 -3.68 15.71
N ASP A 54 2.64 -3.64 15.19
CA ASP A 54 1.73 -4.80 15.14
C ASP A 54 1.88 -5.61 13.84
N HIS A 55 2.41 -4.97 12.78
CA HIS A 55 2.51 -5.58 11.44
C HIS A 55 3.92 -5.52 10.84
N GLY A 56 4.89 -4.95 11.54
CA GLY A 56 6.27 -4.84 11.07
C GLY A 56 7.00 -6.20 10.96
N PRO A 57 8.12 -6.27 10.22
CA PRO A 57 8.71 -5.19 9.42
C PRO A 57 7.86 -4.80 8.20
N VAL A 58 7.81 -3.51 7.90
CA VAL A 58 7.06 -2.98 6.75
C VAL A 58 8.01 -2.41 5.71
N THR A 59 7.77 -2.71 4.44
CA THR A 59 8.64 -2.34 3.32
C THR A 59 7.91 -1.35 2.42
N GLU A 60 8.60 -0.29 1.99
CA GLU A 60 8.08 0.70 1.05
C GLU A 60 7.61 0.00 -0.22
N ALA A 61 6.33 0.18 -0.52
CA ALA A 61 5.77 -0.26 -1.79
C ALA A 61 5.80 0.95 -2.72
N PRO A 62 6.26 0.78 -3.98
CA PRO A 62 6.05 1.82 -4.96
C PRO A 62 4.54 2.08 -5.02
N VAL A 63 4.16 3.33 -4.78
CA VAL A 63 2.82 3.83 -5.09
C VAL A 63 2.70 3.81 -6.60
N HIS A 64 2.57 2.62 -7.19
CA HIS A 64 1.89 2.54 -8.46
C HIS A 64 0.45 2.84 -8.10
N PRO A 65 -0.14 3.96 -8.56
CA PRO A 65 -1.58 3.99 -8.69
C PRO A 65 -1.92 2.78 -9.55
N ALA A 66 -2.41 1.71 -8.92
CA ALA A 66 -2.97 0.60 -9.64
C ALA A 66 -4.15 1.19 -10.40
N GLN A 67 -3.87 1.46 -11.67
CA GLN A 67 -4.71 1.11 -12.80
C GLN A 67 -6.17 1.00 -12.39
N ARG A 68 -6.90 2.08 -12.63
CA ARG A 68 -8.36 2.05 -12.79
C ARG A 68 -8.66 0.92 -13.78
N ALA A 69 -8.99 -0.24 -13.24
CA ALA A 69 -9.58 -1.33 -13.98
C ALA A 69 -10.98 -0.88 -14.38
N THR A 70 -11.09 -0.16 -15.49
CA THR A 70 -12.28 -0.26 -16.33
C THR A 70 -12.01 -1.40 -17.30
N SER A 71 -12.25 -2.62 -16.83
CA SER A 71 -12.74 -3.67 -17.71
C SER A 71 -14.05 -3.15 -18.29
N SER A 72 -14.07 -2.76 -19.56
CA SER A 72 -15.30 -2.76 -20.32
C SER A 72 -15.02 -3.12 -21.77
N THR A 73 -15.39 -4.37 -22.07
CA THR A 73 -15.92 -4.82 -23.36
C THR A 73 -14.88 -5.17 -24.45
N LEU A 74 -14.54 -6.46 -24.51
CA LEU A 74 -14.30 -7.17 -25.77
C LEU A 74 -15.53 -6.98 -26.68
N PRO A 75 -15.42 -6.47 -27.91
CA PRO A 75 -16.43 -6.75 -28.93
C PRO A 75 -16.23 -8.18 -29.43
N THR A 76 -17.14 -9.07 -29.01
CA THR A 76 -17.34 -10.37 -29.64
C THR A 76 -17.61 -10.18 -31.14
N SER A 77 -16.93 -11.01 -31.92
CA SER A 77 -17.05 -11.22 -33.35
C SER A 77 -18.47 -11.05 -33.92
N GLY A 78 -18.58 -10.24 -34.98
CA GLY A 78 -19.76 -10.15 -35.83
C GLY A 78 -19.33 -10.12 -37.28
N ARG A 79 -19.23 -11.31 -37.89
CA ARG A 79 -19.15 -11.51 -39.35
C ARG A 79 -20.51 -11.18 -39.97
N PRO A 80 -20.58 -10.38 -41.04
CA PRO A 80 -21.63 -10.54 -42.03
C PRO A 80 -21.04 -10.86 -43.41
N ARG A 81 -21.54 -12.00 -43.93
CA ARG A 81 -21.62 -12.49 -45.33
C ARG A 81 -20.56 -12.07 -46.34
#